data_AF-A0A6J5X0Y7-F1
#
_entry.id   AF-A0A6J5X0Y7-F1
#
_cell.length_a   1.000
_cell.length_b   1.000
_cell.length_c   1.000
_cell.angle_alpha   90.00
_cell.angle_beta   90.00
_cell.angle_gamma   90.00
#
_symmetry.space_group_name_H-M   'P 1'
#
loop_
_entity.id
_entity.type
_entity.pdbx_description
1 polymer ?
#
loop_
_entity_poly.entity_id
_entity_poly.type
_entity_poly.pdbx_seq_one_letter_code
_entity_poly.pdbx_strand_id
1 'polypeptide(L)'
;MPSQALHMMILYLFILSINICTAQVVPRMAKYDCEEYCGDVLIPYPFGIGSNKDCYLDNWFEIECSNQSSKTSSSAPHYKPVLKQAKLEVLNISIGDPLQAFGGTLQVNSPVTFFCNETGSSPMANLTGSPFVYSQDKNRFTAVSCGFFAGMESAEFVVACKSVCDHKNYNASCDIGINCCQTTIPPYLRMMSASILYQGETRNADCDDYAFLVDKDWFESERSSSAHAVKSRSHVPVLLEWNIINSTSSLALFEGYVTNDSKPYKNIIIIIALNPAAISILWIPRIAQQSLTNNRYGEFIVNAQKDL
;
A
#
# COMPACT_ATOMS: atom_id res chain seq x y z
N MET A 1 44.04 -32.26 -34.03
CA MET A 1 43.46 -30.92 -33.82
C MET A 1 41.96 -30.77 -34.17
N PRO A 2 41.31 -31.46 -35.13
CA PRO A 2 39.90 -31.15 -35.46
C PRO A 2 38.86 -31.58 -34.41
N SER A 3 39.14 -32.63 -33.62
CA SER A 3 38.19 -33.18 -32.63
C SER A 3 37.83 -32.20 -31.50
N GLN A 4 38.78 -31.39 -31.03
CA GLN A 4 38.53 -30.43 -29.94
C GLN A 4 37.66 -29.24 -30.39
N ALA A 5 37.85 -28.75 -31.62
CA ALA A 5 37.01 -27.69 -32.18
C ALA A 5 35.54 -28.14 -32.29
N LEU A 6 35.29 -29.39 -32.69
CA LEU A 6 33.94 -29.95 -32.76
C LEU A 6 33.27 -30.01 -31.37
N HIS A 7 33.99 -30.45 -30.34
CA HIS A 7 33.46 -30.49 -28.97
C HIS A 7 33.14 -29.09 -28.42
N MET A 8 34.02 -28.11 -28.66
CA MET A 8 33.78 -26.72 -28.25
C MET A 8 32.58 -26.10 -28.97
N MET A 9 32.39 -26.42 -30.26
CA MET A 9 31.24 -25.94 -31.04
C MET A 9 29.92 -26.58 -30.57
N ILE A 10 29.92 -27.89 -30.27
CA ILE A 10 28.75 -28.58 -29.69
C ILE A 10 28.42 -28.00 -28.31
N LEU A 11 29.42 -27.79 -27.46
CA LEU A 11 29.23 -27.19 -26.12
C LEU A 11 28.66 -25.77 -26.21
N TYR A 12 29.15 -24.95 -27.13
CA TYR A 12 28.63 -23.59 -27.36
C TYR A 12 27.18 -23.60 -27.82
N LEU A 13 26.80 -24.50 -28.74
CA LEU A 13 25.41 -24.69 -29.17
C LEU A 13 24.52 -25.19 -28.03
N PHE A 14 25.04 -26.07 -27.17
CA PHE A 14 24.33 -26.54 -25.97
C PHE A 14 24.08 -25.40 -24.97
N ILE A 15 25.08 -24.55 -24.72
CA ILE A 15 24.95 -23.35 -23.87
C ILE A 15 23.95 -22.36 -24.47
N LEU A 16 23.97 -22.15 -25.79
CA LEU A 16 22.99 -21.30 -26.49
C LEU A 16 21.55 -21.83 -26.36
N SER A 17 21.36 -23.15 -26.31
CA SER A 17 20.05 -23.77 -26.13
C SER A 17 19.52 -23.77 -24.68
N ILE A 18 20.37 -23.43 -23.69
CA ILE A 18 19.98 -23.30 -22.27
C ILE A 18 19.42 -21.89 -21.95
N ASN A 19 19.08 -21.10 -22.98
CA ASN A 19 18.19 -19.94 -22.84
C ASN A 19 16.74 -20.39 -22.56
N ILE A 20 16.53 -21.02 -21.40
CA ILE A 20 15.23 -21.38 -20.89
C ILE A 20 14.48 -20.08 -20.62
N CYS A 21 13.41 -19.85 -21.37
CA CYS A 21 12.46 -18.80 -21.05
C CYS A 21 11.79 -19.16 -19.72
N THR A 22 12.33 -18.64 -18.62
CA THR A 22 11.72 -18.74 -17.30
C THR A 22 10.48 -17.87 -17.30
N ALA A 23 9.35 -18.46 -17.71
CA ALA A 23 8.04 -17.86 -17.50
C ALA A 23 7.92 -17.57 -16.00
N GLN A 24 8.00 -16.29 -15.63
CA GLN A 24 7.80 -15.88 -14.26
C GLN A 24 6.34 -16.10 -13.92
N VAL A 25 6.07 -17.22 -13.24
CA VAL A 25 4.78 -17.45 -12.59
C VAL A 25 4.70 -16.45 -11.46
N VAL A 26 4.11 -15.28 -11.73
CA VAL A 26 3.74 -14.31 -10.71
C VAL A 26 2.81 -15.08 -9.75
N PRO A 27 3.15 -15.18 -8.45
CA PRO A 27 2.28 -15.86 -7.51
C PRO A 27 0.97 -15.09 -7.44
N ARG A 28 -0.17 -15.80 -7.51
CA ARG A 28 -1.44 -15.15 -7.19
C ARG A 28 -1.38 -14.63 -5.76
N MET A 29 -1.85 -13.42 -5.57
CA MET A 29 -2.04 -12.80 -4.26
C MET A 29 -3.50 -12.85 -3.83
N ALA A 30 -4.44 -13.04 -4.76
CA ALA A 30 -5.82 -13.39 -4.43
C ALA A 30 -5.94 -14.86 -3.96
N LYS A 31 -7.00 -15.16 -3.21
CA LYS A 31 -7.32 -16.54 -2.83
C LYS A 31 -7.63 -17.39 -4.07
N TYR A 32 -7.39 -18.70 -3.99
CA TYR A 32 -7.71 -19.64 -5.07
C TYR A 32 -9.18 -19.53 -5.52
N ASP A 33 -9.41 -19.66 -6.83
CA ASP A 33 -10.68 -19.43 -7.53
C ASP A 33 -11.35 -18.04 -7.41
N CYS A 34 -10.67 -17.06 -6.79
CA CYS A 34 -11.15 -15.68 -6.72
C CYS A 34 -10.55 -14.79 -7.81
N GLU A 35 -11.29 -13.73 -8.16
CA GLU A 35 -10.85 -12.70 -9.09
C GLU A 35 -9.79 -11.80 -8.42
N GLU A 36 -8.71 -11.53 -9.16
CA GLU A 36 -7.49 -10.93 -8.62
C GLU A 36 -7.33 -9.44 -8.95
N TYR A 37 -8.08 -8.92 -9.93
CA TYR A 37 -7.97 -7.53 -10.36
C TYR A 37 -9.36 -6.89 -10.49
N CYS A 38 -9.45 -5.62 -10.12
CA CYS A 38 -10.60 -4.78 -10.43
C CYS A 38 -10.12 -3.52 -11.17
N GLY A 39 -10.29 -3.51 -12.49
CA GLY A 39 -9.58 -2.55 -13.34
C GLY A 39 -8.08 -2.76 -13.23
N ASP A 40 -7.32 -1.69 -12.98
CA ASP A 40 -5.86 -1.74 -12.84
C ASP A 40 -5.39 -2.05 -11.41
N VAL A 41 -6.31 -2.28 -10.46
CA VAL A 41 -5.97 -2.51 -9.04
C VAL A 41 -5.93 -4.01 -8.72
N LEU A 42 -4.77 -4.47 -8.23
CA LEU A 42 -4.59 -5.81 -7.67
C LEU A 42 -5.32 -5.95 -6.33
N ILE A 43 -6.11 -7.02 -6.17
CA ILE A 43 -6.89 -7.34 -4.97
C ILE A 43 -6.31 -8.58 -4.29
N PRO A 44 -5.30 -8.43 -3.41
CA PRO A 44 -4.72 -9.53 -2.65
C PRO A 44 -5.59 -9.94 -1.46
N TYR A 45 -5.58 -11.22 -1.10
CA TYR A 45 -6.13 -11.67 0.19
C TYR A 45 -5.39 -10.95 1.34
N PRO A 46 -6.09 -10.37 2.34
CA PRO A 46 -7.45 -10.71 2.82
C PRO A 46 -8.61 -10.08 2.07
N PHE A 47 -8.35 -9.19 1.10
CA PHE A 47 -9.37 -8.57 0.26
C PHE A 47 -9.86 -9.54 -0.84
N GLY A 48 -11.08 -9.32 -1.32
CA GLY A 48 -11.68 -10.16 -2.36
C GLY A 48 -12.93 -9.53 -2.98
N ILE A 49 -13.20 -9.89 -4.23
CA ILE A 49 -14.25 -9.28 -5.05
C ILE A 49 -15.59 -9.99 -4.92
N GLY A 50 -16.67 -9.20 -4.77
CA GLY A 50 -18.05 -9.63 -5.01
C GLY A 50 -18.69 -10.48 -3.90
N SER A 51 -19.90 -10.98 -4.14
CA SER A 51 -20.75 -11.60 -3.11
C SER A 51 -20.28 -12.96 -2.55
N ASN A 52 -19.18 -13.53 -3.07
CA ASN A 52 -18.68 -14.81 -2.58
C ASN A 52 -17.87 -14.60 -1.28
N LYS A 53 -18.49 -14.95 -0.15
CA LYS A 53 -17.88 -14.84 1.18
C LYS A 53 -16.58 -15.63 1.34
N ASP A 54 -16.32 -16.63 0.49
CA ASP A 54 -15.07 -17.35 0.53
C ASP A 54 -13.89 -16.53 0.00
N CYS A 55 -14.10 -15.44 -0.75
CA CYS A 55 -13.00 -14.71 -1.40
C CYS A 55 -12.31 -13.64 -0.56
N TYR A 56 -12.93 -13.17 0.53
CA TYR A 56 -12.36 -12.19 1.47
C TYR A 56 -12.36 -12.76 2.90
N LEU A 57 -11.59 -12.14 3.79
CA LEU A 57 -11.47 -12.61 5.18
C LEU A 57 -12.72 -12.31 6.01
N ASP A 58 -13.24 -11.08 5.91
CA ASP A 58 -14.49 -10.63 6.52
C ASP A 58 -15.08 -9.44 5.74
N ASN A 59 -16.29 -9.00 6.10
CA ASN A 59 -17.04 -7.97 5.36
C ASN A 59 -16.31 -6.62 5.22
N TRP A 60 -15.37 -6.29 6.12
CA TRP A 60 -14.55 -5.08 5.99
C TRP A 60 -13.54 -5.16 4.85
N PHE A 61 -13.18 -6.37 4.41
CA PHE A 61 -12.29 -6.64 3.28
C PHE A 61 -13.03 -6.94 1.97
N GLU A 62 -14.38 -6.86 1.95
CA GLU A 62 -15.17 -7.04 0.72
C GLU A 62 -14.98 -5.86 -0.24
N ILE A 63 -14.51 -6.16 -1.45
CA ILE A 63 -14.38 -5.21 -2.56
C ILE A 63 -15.58 -5.35 -3.50
N GLU A 64 -16.32 -4.26 -3.65
CA GLU A 64 -17.32 -4.11 -4.71
C GLU A 64 -16.61 -3.62 -5.98
N CYS A 65 -16.52 -4.48 -7.00
CA CYS A 65 -15.97 -4.12 -8.31
C CYS A 65 -17.12 -3.76 -9.27
N SER A 66 -17.48 -2.48 -9.35
CA SER A 66 -18.56 -2.02 -10.23
C SER A 66 -18.03 -1.42 -11.54
N ASN A 67 -18.70 -1.76 -12.64
CA ASN A 67 -18.45 -1.13 -13.93
C ASN A 67 -19.08 0.28 -13.95
N GLN A 68 -18.23 1.30 -14.01
CA GLN A 68 -18.58 2.72 -14.02
C GLN A 68 -18.61 3.31 -15.45
N SER A 69 -18.83 2.49 -16.47
CA SER A 69 -19.06 2.95 -17.84
C SER A 69 -20.35 3.77 -17.88
N SER A 70 -20.23 5.09 -17.72
CA SER A 70 -21.28 6.03 -18.03
C SER A 70 -21.71 5.87 -19.49
N LYS A 71 -22.96 6.24 -19.81
CA LYS A 71 -23.57 6.08 -21.14
C LYS A 71 -23.00 7.09 -22.16
N THR A 72 -21.69 7.24 -22.22
CA THR A 72 -20.94 8.31 -22.88
C THR A 72 -19.67 7.77 -23.54
N SER A 73 -19.85 7.14 -24.71
CA SER A 73 -18.87 7.03 -25.81
C SER A 73 -17.50 6.36 -25.60
N SER A 74 -17.05 6.01 -24.40
CA SER A 74 -15.83 5.19 -24.21
C SER A 74 -16.13 3.70 -24.39
N SER A 75 -15.44 3.03 -25.32
CA SER A 75 -15.68 1.63 -25.69
C SER A 75 -15.04 0.59 -24.76
N ALA A 76 -14.23 1.01 -23.78
CA ALA A 76 -13.60 0.14 -22.79
C ALA A 76 -14.32 0.26 -21.43
N PRO A 77 -14.59 -0.84 -20.73
CA PRO A 77 -15.24 -0.80 -19.42
C PRO A 77 -14.30 -0.27 -18.34
N HIS A 78 -14.70 0.79 -17.63
CA HIS A 78 -13.95 1.35 -16.51
C HIS A 78 -14.45 0.76 -15.19
N TYR A 79 -13.67 -0.12 -14.57
CA TYR A 79 -14.01 -0.72 -13.27
C TYR A 79 -13.45 0.10 -12.11
N LYS A 80 -14.25 0.25 -11.05
CA LYS A 80 -13.90 1.00 -9.84
C LYS A 80 -14.01 0.07 -8.62
N PRO A 81 -12.90 -0.29 -7.96
CA PRO A 81 -12.94 -1.04 -6.71
C PRO A 81 -13.36 -0.13 -5.56
N VAL A 82 -14.35 -0.57 -4.79
CA VAL A 82 -14.82 0.13 -3.60
C VAL A 82 -14.76 -0.80 -2.41
N LEU A 83 -14.11 -0.37 -1.32
CA LEU A 83 -14.15 -1.03 -0.02
C LEU A 83 -15.57 -0.90 0.53
N LYS A 84 -16.38 -1.94 0.33
CA LYS A 84 -17.85 -1.84 0.31
C LYS A 84 -18.46 -1.31 1.61
N GLN A 85 -17.95 -1.76 2.75
CA GLN A 85 -18.47 -1.37 4.06
C GLN A 85 -18.10 0.07 4.44
N ALA A 86 -16.91 0.55 4.04
CA ALA A 86 -16.47 1.93 4.27
C ALA A 86 -16.91 2.92 3.17
N LYS A 87 -17.34 2.41 2.01
CA LYS A 87 -17.68 3.16 0.78
C LYS A 87 -16.52 4.00 0.23
N LEU A 88 -15.30 3.51 0.39
CA LEU A 88 -14.07 4.15 -0.07
C LEU A 88 -13.60 3.53 -1.37
N GLU A 89 -13.32 4.36 -2.38
CA GLU A 89 -12.64 3.91 -3.60
C GLU A 89 -11.19 3.53 -3.29
N VAL A 90 -10.79 2.34 -3.71
CA VAL A 90 -9.42 1.83 -3.54
C VAL A 90 -8.58 2.23 -4.75
N LEU A 91 -7.36 2.70 -4.48
CA LEU A 91 -6.38 3.08 -5.50
C LEU A 91 -5.23 2.06 -5.55
N ASN A 92 -4.81 1.54 -4.39
CA ASN A 92 -3.73 0.56 -4.28
C ASN A 92 -3.86 -0.24 -2.97
N ILE A 93 -3.48 -1.53 -3.00
CA ILE A 93 -3.41 -2.40 -1.82
C ILE A 93 -1.98 -2.92 -1.69
N SER A 94 -1.35 -2.66 -0.55
CA SER A 94 -0.05 -3.23 -0.18
C SER A 94 -0.21 -4.23 0.96
N ILE A 95 0.40 -5.40 0.81
CA ILE A 95 0.57 -6.39 1.89
C ILE A 95 1.96 -6.18 2.50
N GLY A 96 2.02 -6.01 3.82
CA GLY A 96 3.28 -5.93 4.56
C GLY A 96 3.97 -7.28 4.68
N ASP A 97 5.19 -7.29 5.25
CA ASP A 97 5.96 -8.52 5.47
C ASP A 97 5.22 -9.48 6.44
N PRO A 98 4.76 -10.67 5.98
CA PRO A 98 4.05 -11.63 6.82
C PRO A 98 4.89 -12.16 8.00
N LEU A 99 6.21 -11.97 7.98
CA LEU A 99 7.11 -12.35 9.07
C LEU A 99 7.15 -11.32 10.21
N GLN A 100 6.61 -10.10 10.00
CA GLN A 100 6.63 -9.01 10.98
C GLN A 100 5.23 -8.63 11.47
N ALA A 101 4.24 -8.52 10.57
CA ALA A 101 2.85 -8.29 10.95
C ALA A 101 1.88 -8.72 9.84
N PHE A 102 0.76 -9.35 10.22
CA PHE A 102 -0.36 -9.61 9.30
C PHE A 102 -1.17 -8.34 9.06
N GLY A 103 -0.63 -7.47 8.23
CA GLY A 103 -1.16 -6.15 7.93
C GLY A 103 -0.55 -5.56 6.66
N GLY A 104 -0.82 -4.29 6.42
CA GLY A 104 -0.33 -3.57 5.25
C GLY A 104 -0.93 -2.18 5.13
N THR A 105 -0.92 -1.62 3.92
CA THR A 105 -1.51 -0.31 3.64
C THR A 105 -2.54 -0.39 2.52
N LEU A 106 -3.50 0.53 2.56
CA LEU A 106 -4.60 0.64 1.60
C LEU A 106 -4.74 2.12 1.22
N GLN A 107 -4.36 2.46 -0.01
CA GLN A 107 -4.50 3.83 -0.51
C GLN A 107 -5.91 4.00 -1.08
N VAL A 108 -6.63 5.04 -0.63
CA VAL A 108 -8.04 5.28 -0.97
C VAL A 108 -8.29 6.75 -1.30
N ASN A 109 -9.33 7.04 -2.09
CA ASN A 109 -9.77 8.42 -2.31
C ASN A 109 -10.57 8.95 -1.10
N SER A 110 -10.15 10.11 -0.58
CA SER A 110 -10.79 10.89 0.48
C SER A 110 -11.36 12.20 -0.07
N PRO A 111 -12.53 12.68 0.39
CA PRO A 111 -13.08 13.96 -0.06
C PRO A 111 -12.23 15.17 0.35
N VAL A 112 -12.30 16.23 -0.46
CA VAL A 112 -11.83 17.58 -0.13
C VAL A 112 -13.01 18.38 0.43
N THR A 113 -12.85 19.03 1.59
CA THR A 113 -13.90 19.83 2.23
C THR A 113 -13.74 21.31 1.85
N PHE A 114 -14.67 21.84 1.06
CA PHE A 114 -14.70 23.26 0.68
C PHE A 114 -15.60 24.08 1.60
N PHE A 115 -15.14 25.25 2.06
CA PHE A 115 -15.80 26.05 3.09
C PHE A 115 -16.61 27.26 2.58
N CYS A 116 -17.16 27.16 1.36
CA CYS A 116 -17.83 28.25 0.64
C CYS A 116 -18.86 29.06 1.47
N ASN A 117 -19.73 28.41 2.25
CA ASN A 117 -20.94 29.03 2.84
C ASN A 117 -21.22 28.61 4.30
N GLU A 118 -20.24 28.77 5.20
CA GLU A 118 -20.34 28.56 6.67
C GLU A 118 -20.67 27.12 7.14
N THR A 119 -21.04 26.25 6.23
CA THR A 119 -21.63 24.92 6.48
C THR A 119 -20.85 23.79 5.82
N GLY A 120 -19.64 24.07 5.34
CA GLY A 120 -18.72 23.07 4.80
C GLY A 120 -18.20 22.17 5.91
N SER A 121 -18.86 21.03 6.11
CA SER A 121 -18.35 19.90 6.90
C SER A 121 -18.56 18.64 6.08
N SER A 122 -17.46 18.07 5.58
CA SER A 122 -17.48 16.72 5.01
C SER A 122 -16.94 15.76 6.07
N PRO A 123 -17.76 14.87 6.64
CA PRO A 123 -17.24 13.80 7.47
C PRO A 123 -16.44 12.85 6.58
N MET A 124 -15.20 12.56 6.98
CA MET A 124 -14.43 11.48 6.37
C MET A 124 -15.06 10.12 6.72
N ALA A 125 -14.69 9.07 5.99
CA ALA A 125 -15.22 7.74 6.22
C ALA A 125 -14.99 7.29 7.67
N ASN A 126 -16.02 6.74 8.29
CA ASN A 126 -15.94 6.24 9.66
C ASN A 126 -15.40 4.80 9.67
N LEU A 127 -14.16 4.64 10.14
CA LEU A 127 -13.44 3.36 10.24
C LEU A 127 -13.58 2.72 11.64
N THR A 128 -14.48 3.25 12.50
CA THR A 128 -14.70 2.72 13.85
C THR A 128 -15.23 1.29 13.79
N GLY A 129 -14.59 0.38 14.54
CA GLY A 129 -14.90 -1.05 14.52
C GLY A 129 -14.39 -1.81 13.29
N SER A 130 -13.59 -1.17 12.44
CA SER A 130 -12.90 -1.80 11.31
C SER A 130 -11.43 -2.15 11.64
N PRO A 131 -10.79 -3.01 10.83
CA PRO A 131 -9.35 -3.24 10.86
C PRO A 131 -8.50 -2.03 10.43
N PHE A 132 -9.11 -0.97 9.91
CA PHE A 132 -8.43 0.18 9.31
C PHE A 132 -8.23 1.34 10.28
N VAL A 133 -7.11 2.04 10.13
CA VAL A 133 -6.81 3.35 10.73
C VAL A 133 -6.16 4.26 9.69
N TYR A 134 -6.29 5.58 9.84
CA TYR A 134 -5.51 6.51 9.01
C TYR A 134 -4.04 6.50 9.46
N SER A 135 -3.11 6.25 8.53
CA SER A 135 -1.67 6.22 8.82
C SER A 135 -1.19 7.55 9.40
N GLN A 136 -0.64 7.53 10.61
CA GLN A 136 -0.14 8.73 11.29
C GLN A 136 1.09 9.32 10.59
N ASP A 137 2.00 8.44 10.17
CA ASP A 137 3.29 8.84 9.63
C ASP A 137 3.21 9.27 8.16
N LYS A 138 2.23 8.75 7.42
CA LYS A 138 2.06 9.00 5.98
C LYS A 138 1.02 10.06 5.64
N ASN A 139 -0.03 10.25 6.44
CA ASN A 139 -1.01 11.31 6.14
C ASN A 139 -0.66 12.66 6.76
N ARG A 140 -1.04 13.75 6.09
CA ARG A 140 -1.03 15.11 6.63
C ARG A 140 -2.40 15.76 6.47
N PHE A 141 -2.89 16.39 7.52
CA PHE A 141 -4.04 17.27 7.41
C PHE A 141 -3.55 18.60 6.84
N THR A 142 -4.11 18.98 5.69
CA THR A 142 -3.74 20.18 4.93
C THR A 142 -4.94 21.10 4.89
N ALA A 143 -4.72 22.38 5.20
CA ALA A 143 -5.70 23.43 5.03
C ALA A 143 -5.13 24.51 4.10
N VAL A 144 -5.88 24.85 3.06
CA VAL A 144 -5.64 26.04 2.24
C VAL A 144 -6.59 27.10 2.77
N SER A 145 -6.05 28.18 3.31
CA SER A 145 -6.84 29.28 3.87
C SER A 145 -6.02 30.55 4.08
N CYS A 146 -6.72 31.69 4.08
CA CYS A 146 -6.13 32.99 4.41
C CYS A 146 -6.63 33.47 5.79
N GLY A 147 -5.88 33.18 6.86
CA GLY A 147 -6.11 33.74 8.19
C GLY A 147 -7.10 33.01 9.12
N PHE A 148 -7.83 32.01 8.60
CA PHE A 148 -8.79 31.17 9.33
C PHE A 148 -8.10 29.98 10.03
N PHE A 149 -8.71 29.46 11.10
CA PHE A 149 -8.32 28.17 11.67
C PHE A 149 -9.22 27.05 11.12
N ALA A 150 -8.65 26.19 10.28
CA ALA A 150 -9.30 24.96 9.85
C ALA A 150 -9.12 23.88 10.93
N GLY A 151 -10.22 23.24 11.33
CA GLY A 151 -10.25 22.15 12.30
C GLY A 151 -10.25 20.79 11.64
N MET A 152 -9.59 19.84 12.29
CA MET A 152 -9.85 18.42 12.20
C MET A 152 -10.39 17.99 13.57
N GLU A 153 -11.65 17.57 13.60
CA GLU A 153 -12.37 17.25 14.84
C GLU A 153 -12.78 15.77 14.89
N SER A 154 -12.72 15.19 16.08
CA SER A 154 -13.36 13.91 16.43
C SER A 154 -13.97 14.00 17.84
N ALA A 155 -14.49 12.88 18.34
CA ALA A 155 -14.97 12.79 19.72
C ALA A 155 -13.86 12.94 20.79
N GLU A 156 -12.59 12.69 20.44
CA GLU A 156 -11.47 12.59 21.40
C GLU A 156 -10.40 13.67 21.24
N PHE A 157 -10.36 14.37 20.11
CA PHE A 157 -9.36 15.39 19.82
C PHE A 157 -9.87 16.47 18.88
N VAL A 158 -9.25 17.65 19.00
CA VAL A 158 -9.35 18.74 18.04
C VAL A 158 -7.93 19.14 17.66
N VAL A 159 -7.63 19.12 16.37
CA VAL A 159 -6.37 19.62 15.80
C VAL A 159 -6.72 20.79 14.89
N ALA A 160 -5.95 21.88 14.97
CA ALA A 160 -6.19 23.08 14.18
C ALA A 160 -4.98 23.40 13.29
N CYS A 161 -5.24 23.89 12.09
CA CYS A 161 -4.24 24.44 11.17
C CYS A 161 -4.63 25.87 10.79
N LYS A 162 -3.66 26.80 10.78
CA LYS A 162 -3.84 28.18 10.33
C LYS A 162 -2.63 28.64 9.52
N SER A 163 -2.90 29.34 8.43
CA SER A 163 -1.92 30.05 7.62
C SER A 163 -2.06 31.58 7.74
N VAL A 164 -0.97 32.29 7.47
CA VAL A 164 -0.95 33.73 7.16
C VAL A 164 -1.10 33.94 5.65
N CYS A 165 -1.59 35.10 5.23
CA CYS A 165 -1.82 35.39 3.81
C CYS A 165 -0.60 36.09 3.18
N ASP A 166 -0.19 35.64 1.99
CA ASP A 166 0.73 36.39 1.13
C ASP A 166 0.27 36.34 -0.33
N HIS A 167 -0.33 37.43 -0.78
CA HIS A 167 -0.81 37.60 -2.16
C HIS A 167 0.30 37.70 -3.22
N LYS A 168 1.58 37.62 -2.82
CA LYS A 168 2.73 37.62 -3.74
C LYS A 168 3.34 36.23 -3.93
N ASN A 169 3.08 35.27 -3.03
CA ASN A 169 3.73 33.97 -3.03
C ASN A 169 2.74 32.79 -2.85
N TYR A 170 1.99 32.49 -3.91
CA TYR A 170 1.05 31.37 -3.96
C TYR A 170 1.71 29.98 -4.02
N ASN A 171 3.04 29.92 -4.16
CA ASN A 171 3.84 28.69 -4.27
C ASN A 171 4.69 28.40 -3.03
N ALA A 172 4.40 29.04 -1.88
CA ALA A 172 5.04 28.70 -0.61
C ALA A 172 4.66 27.27 -0.17
N SER A 173 5.58 26.56 0.53
CA SER A 173 5.23 25.28 1.15
C SER A 173 4.26 25.50 2.32
N CYS A 174 3.31 24.58 2.46
CA CYS A 174 2.36 24.57 3.57
C CYS A 174 3.03 24.28 4.93
N ASP A 175 4.27 23.79 4.95
CA ASP A 175 5.08 23.66 6.17
C ASP A 175 5.42 25.02 6.82
N ILE A 176 5.45 26.08 6.00
CA ILE A 176 5.81 27.44 6.43
C ILE A 176 4.57 28.19 6.94
N GLY A 177 3.36 27.71 6.65
CA GLY A 177 2.12 28.33 7.08
C GLY A 177 1.73 29.58 6.28
N ILE A 178 2.13 29.69 5.00
CA ILE A 178 1.78 30.82 4.12
C ILE A 178 0.79 30.34 3.05
N ASN A 179 -0.41 30.94 3.02
CA ASN A 179 -1.57 30.58 2.19
C ASN A 179 -2.14 29.14 2.40
N CYS A 180 -1.32 28.22 2.92
CA CYS A 180 -1.73 26.92 3.40
C CYS A 180 -0.93 26.49 4.64
N CYS A 181 -1.46 25.53 5.37
CA CYS A 181 -0.91 24.96 6.59
C CYS A 181 -0.98 23.43 6.53
N GLN A 182 0.04 22.73 7.03
CA GLN A 182 0.03 21.28 7.22
C GLN A 182 0.31 20.88 8.67
N THR A 183 -0.32 19.79 9.10
CA THR A 183 -0.11 19.21 10.44
C THR A 183 -0.26 17.69 10.44
N THR A 184 0.33 17.05 11.44
CA THR A 184 0.23 15.60 11.70
C THR A 184 -1.14 15.25 12.28
N ILE A 185 -1.58 14.02 12.06
CA ILE A 185 -2.78 13.49 12.71
C ILE A 185 -2.48 12.86 14.09
N PRO A 186 -3.47 12.78 14.99
CA PRO A 186 -3.38 12.00 16.21
C PRO A 186 -3.20 10.49 15.92
N PRO A 187 -2.60 9.73 16.84
CA PRO A 187 -2.47 8.29 16.70
C PRO A 187 -3.84 7.61 16.71
N TYR A 188 -3.95 6.47 16.02
CA TYR A 188 -5.17 5.65 15.92
C TYR A 188 -6.41 6.37 15.37
N LEU A 189 -6.24 7.43 14.58
CA LEU A 189 -7.32 8.14 13.90
C LEU A 189 -8.19 7.16 13.08
N ARG A 190 -9.50 7.13 13.37
CA ARG A 190 -10.50 6.31 12.66
C ARG A 190 -11.67 7.11 12.07
N MET A 191 -11.85 8.34 12.52
CA MET A 191 -12.95 9.20 12.10
C MET A 191 -12.55 10.66 12.36
N MET A 192 -12.82 11.54 11.39
CA MET A 192 -12.79 12.98 11.62
C MET A 192 -13.77 13.71 10.70
N SER A 193 -14.07 14.96 11.06
CA SER A 193 -14.63 15.96 10.15
C SER A 193 -13.69 17.16 10.03
N ALA A 194 -13.60 17.72 8.82
CA ALA A 194 -12.94 19.01 8.62
C ALA A 194 -13.95 20.16 8.78
N SER A 195 -13.56 21.22 9.48
CA SER A 195 -14.41 22.36 9.85
C SER A 195 -13.64 23.69 9.85
N ILE A 196 -14.32 24.81 10.11
CA ILE A 196 -13.68 26.07 10.51
C ILE A 196 -13.93 26.29 12.01
N LEU A 197 -12.86 26.35 12.80
CA LEU A 197 -12.93 26.55 14.26
C LEU A 197 -12.98 28.03 14.66
N TYR A 198 -12.34 28.90 13.88
CA TYR A 198 -12.32 30.34 14.15
C TYR A 198 -12.19 31.14 12.85
N GLN A 199 -12.97 32.23 12.76
CA GLN A 199 -13.07 33.07 11.58
C GLN A 199 -12.19 34.32 11.67
N GLY A 200 -11.32 34.50 10.66
CA GLY A 200 -10.48 35.68 10.45
C GLY A 200 -11.16 36.74 9.57
N GLU A 201 -10.38 37.57 8.90
CA GLU A 201 -10.89 38.62 8.01
C GLU A 201 -11.53 38.06 6.73
N THR A 202 -12.70 38.62 6.38
CA THR A 202 -13.42 38.55 5.09
C THR A 202 -13.31 37.26 4.26
N ARG A 203 -14.43 36.53 4.22
CA ARG A 203 -14.73 35.45 3.27
C ARG A 203 -14.55 35.92 1.82
N ASN A 204 -13.68 35.27 1.06
CA ASN A 204 -13.70 35.42 -0.40
C ASN A 204 -14.85 34.57 -0.97
N ALA A 205 -15.56 35.08 -1.99
CA ALA A 205 -16.72 34.38 -2.56
C ALA A 205 -16.33 33.17 -3.43
N ASP A 206 -15.05 33.04 -3.80
CA ASP A 206 -14.54 32.09 -4.80
C ASP A 206 -14.22 30.67 -4.27
N CYS A 207 -14.67 30.30 -3.06
CA CYS A 207 -14.40 28.99 -2.45
C CYS A 207 -12.89 28.65 -2.35
N ASP A 208 -12.05 29.62 -1.99
CA ASP A 208 -10.59 29.41 -1.86
C ASP A 208 -10.19 28.69 -0.56
N ASP A 209 -11.05 28.71 0.46
CA ASP A 209 -10.80 28.02 1.72
C ASP A 209 -11.29 26.56 1.65
N TYR A 210 -10.37 25.60 1.83
CA TYR A 210 -10.68 24.17 1.87
C TYR A 210 -9.65 23.38 2.67
N ALA A 211 -10.05 22.23 3.20
CA ALA A 211 -9.17 21.33 3.94
C ALA A 211 -9.38 19.87 3.53
N PHE A 212 -8.31 19.08 3.65
CA PHE A 212 -8.25 17.70 3.24
C PHE A 212 -7.17 16.95 4.01
N LEU A 213 -7.37 15.65 4.23
CA LEU A 213 -6.30 14.74 4.60
C LEU A 213 -5.66 14.21 3.30
N VAL A 214 -4.34 14.09 3.24
CA VAL A 214 -3.63 13.55 2.07
C VAL A 214 -2.45 12.68 2.47
N ASP A 215 -2.17 11.66 1.66
CA ASP A 215 -0.89 10.93 1.63
C ASP A 215 0.24 11.90 1.24
N LYS A 216 1.18 12.15 2.16
CA LYS A 216 2.26 13.12 1.98
C LYS A 216 3.19 12.73 0.83
N ASP A 217 3.47 11.43 0.65
CA ASP A 217 4.43 10.97 -0.34
C ASP A 217 3.83 11.20 -1.74
N TRP A 218 2.52 10.98 -1.88
CA TRP A 218 1.78 11.36 -3.09
C TRP A 218 1.78 12.88 -3.31
N PHE A 219 1.45 13.65 -2.28
CA PHE A 219 1.33 15.12 -2.36
C PHE A 219 2.65 15.81 -2.74
N GLU A 220 3.78 15.32 -2.23
CA GLU A 220 5.13 15.77 -2.60
C GLU A 220 5.52 15.34 -4.04
N SER A 221 5.09 14.15 -4.48
CA SER A 221 5.42 13.60 -5.80
C SER A 221 4.63 14.20 -6.97
N GLU A 222 3.42 14.72 -6.70
CA GLU A 222 2.56 15.32 -7.70
C GLU A 222 3.24 16.58 -8.27
N ARG A 223 3.39 16.66 -9.60
CA ARG A 223 4.13 17.76 -10.27
C ARG A 223 3.46 19.13 -10.07
N SER A 224 2.23 19.11 -9.55
CA SER A 224 1.41 20.26 -9.18
C SER A 224 1.28 20.40 -7.65
N SER A 225 2.35 20.11 -6.90
CA SER A 225 2.40 20.07 -5.41
C SER A 225 2.07 21.39 -4.67
N SER A 226 1.56 22.42 -5.36
CA SER A 226 0.91 23.53 -4.67
C SER A 226 -0.45 23.05 -4.16
N ALA A 227 -0.75 23.30 -2.89
CA ALA A 227 -2.06 22.93 -2.34
C ALA A 227 -3.22 23.57 -3.13
N HIS A 228 -2.99 24.75 -3.73
CA HIS A 228 -3.86 25.43 -4.67
C HIS A 228 -4.33 24.57 -5.87
N ALA A 229 -3.53 23.60 -6.35
CA ALA A 229 -3.93 22.70 -7.44
C ALA A 229 -5.05 21.72 -7.02
N VAL A 230 -5.15 21.41 -5.73
CA VAL A 230 -6.20 20.54 -5.17
C VAL A 230 -7.59 21.18 -5.28
N LYS A 231 -7.71 22.52 -5.44
CA LYS A 231 -8.99 23.21 -5.68
C LYS A 231 -9.81 22.62 -6.84
N SER A 232 -9.13 22.07 -7.85
CA SER A 232 -9.76 21.44 -9.02
C SER A 232 -10.23 20.00 -8.79
N ARG A 233 -9.90 19.38 -7.65
CA ARG A 233 -10.17 17.98 -7.32
C ARG A 233 -11.25 17.88 -6.25
N SER A 234 -12.16 16.92 -6.40
CA SER A 234 -13.14 16.58 -5.36
C SER A 234 -12.59 15.60 -4.32
N HIS A 235 -11.55 14.85 -4.68
CA HIS A 235 -10.92 13.83 -3.84
C HIS A 235 -9.40 13.86 -3.99
N VAL A 236 -8.71 13.40 -2.94
CA VAL A 236 -7.25 13.20 -2.87
C VAL A 236 -6.95 11.84 -2.22
N PRO A 237 -5.82 11.18 -2.54
CA PRO A 237 -5.46 9.92 -1.92
C PRO A 237 -5.05 10.10 -0.45
N VAL A 238 -5.48 9.16 0.38
CA VAL A 238 -5.01 8.97 1.76
C VAL A 238 -4.59 7.53 1.96
N LEU A 239 -3.65 7.31 2.89
CA LEU A 239 -3.14 5.98 3.19
C LEU A 239 -3.74 5.45 4.49
N LEU A 240 -4.49 4.37 4.40
CA LEU A 240 -4.93 3.61 5.58
C LEU A 240 -3.89 2.54 5.91
N GLU A 241 -3.66 2.31 7.19
CA GLU A 241 -3.00 1.13 7.71
C GLU A 241 -4.07 0.12 8.14
N TRP A 242 -3.79 -1.17 7.95
CA TRP A 242 -4.66 -2.25 8.40
C TRP A 242 -3.86 -3.41 8.99
N ASN A 243 -4.45 -4.11 9.94
CA ASN A 243 -3.93 -5.34 10.50
C ASN A 243 -5.06 -6.29 10.93
N ILE A 244 -4.81 -7.60 10.85
CA ILE A 244 -5.78 -8.61 11.26
C ILE A 244 -5.65 -8.82 12.78
N ILE A 245 -6.41 -8.04 13.56
CA ILE A 245 -6.39 -8.15 15.01
C ILE A 245 -7.23 -9.34 15.48
N ASN A 246 -6.54 -10.47 15.66
CA ASN A 246 -6.82 -11.54 16.63
C ASN A 246 -8.29 -11.82 16.98
N SER A 247 -9.06 -12.27 15.98
CA SER A 247 -9.97 -13.39 16.26
C SER A 247 -9.20 -14.66 15.90
N THR A 248 -9.25 -15.69 16.76
CA THR A 248 -8.51 -16.95 16.53
C THR A 248 -8.90 -17.60 15.21
N SER A 249 -10.14 -17.41 14.76
CA SER A 249 -10.62 -17.90 13.46
C SER A 249 -10.05 -17.12 12.28
N SER A 250 -10.06 -15.78 12.31
CA SER A 250 -9.59 -14.97 11.17
C SER A 250 -8.07 -15.03 11.01
N LEU A 251 -7.30 -15.01 12.12
CA LEU A 251 -5.85 -15.21 12.05
C LEU A 251 -5.50 -16.64 11.58
N ALA A 252 -6.13 -17.69 12.11
CA ALA A 252 -5.82 -19.06 11.68
C ALA A 252 -6.18 -19.32 10.21
N LEU A 253 -7.24 -18.69 9.67
CA LEU A 253 -7.57 -18.73 8.25
C LEU A 253 -6.52 -17.99 7.40
N PHE A 254 -6.04 -16.83 7.85
CA PHE A 254 -5.02 -16.05 7.15
C PHE A 254 -3.64 -16.72 7.21
N GLU A 255 -3.21 -17.18 8.38
CA GLU A 255 -2.01 -18.03 8.56
C GLU A 255 -2.10 -19.30 7.71
N GLY A 256 -3.27 -19.93 7.65
CA GLY A 256 -3.54 -21.09 6.80
C GLY A 256 -3.36 -20.78 5.31
N TYR A 257 -3.80 -19.60 4.85
CA TYR A 257 -3.56 -19.14 3.47
C TYR A 257 -2.08 -18.88 3.23
N VAL A 258 -1.44 -18.01 4.02
CA VAL A 258 -0.03 -17.64 3.89
C VAL A 258 0.87 -18.89 3.96
N THR A 259 0.61 -19.84 4.85
CA THR A 259 1.45 -21.04 4.96
C THR A 259 1.24 -22.03 3.81
N ASN A 260 0.01 -22.25 3.33
CA ASN A 260 -0.24 -23.16 2.21
C ASN A 260 0.27 -22.59 0.87
N ASP A 261 0.05 -21.29 0.63
CA ASP A 261 0.52 -20.58 -0.56
C ASP A 261 1.90 -19.91 -0.38
N SER A 262 2.61 -20.17 0.73
CA SER A 262 4.07 -19.87 0.85
C SER A 262 4.94 -20.75 -0.05
N LYS A 263 4.36 -21.79 -0.67
CA LYS A 263 5.07 -22.72 -1.58
C LYS A 263 5.74 -21.99 -2.76
N PRO A 264 5.08 -21.11 -3.55
CA PRO A 264 5.76 -20.27 -4.53
C PRO A 264 6.87 -19.38 -3.93
N TYR A 265 6.69 -18.79 -2.75
CA TYR A 265 7.72 -17.95 -2.11
C TYR A 265 8.98 -18.74 -1.71
N LYS A 266 8.83 -19.96 -1.20
CA LYS A 266 9.96 -20.89 -1.02
C LYS A 266 10.56 -21.34 -2.36
N ASN A 267 9.73 -21.57 -3.38
CA ASN A 267 10.20 -21.97 -4.70
C ASN A 267 11.01 -20.89 -5.41
N ILE A 268 10.74 -19.59 -5.20
CA ILE A 268 11.58 -18.50 -5.73
C ILE A 268 13.01 -18.59 -5.18
N ILE A 269 13.18 -18.85 -3.88
CA ILE A 269 14.51 -19.04 -3.27
C ILE A 269 15.15 -20.36 -3.72
N ILE A 270 14.38 -21.44 -3.83
CA ILE A 270 14.88 -22.76 -4.26
C ILE A 270 15.29 -22.77 -5.74
N ILE A 271 14.62 -22.02 -6.62
CA ILE A 271 14.99 -21.90 -8.05
C ILE A 271 16.33 -21.16 -8.20
N ILE A 272 16.66 -20.21 -7.32
CA ILE A 272 17.98 -19.56 -7.29
C ILE A 272 19.08 -20.52 -6.77
N ALA A 273 18.71 -21.52 -5.94
CA ALA A 273 19.65 -22.48 -5.35
C ALA A 273 19.86 -23.77 -6.17
N LEU A 274 19.02 -24.07 -7.17
CA LEU A 274 19.09 -25.31 -7.95
C LEU A 274 19.77 -25.14 -9.32
N ASN A 275 21.07 -24.85 -9.29
CA ASN A 275 21.98 -25.35 -10.33
C ASN A 275 23.12 -26.18 -9.71
N PRO A 276 22.89 -27.47 -9.39
CA PRO A 276 23.93 -28.36 -8.87
C PRO A 276 24.90 -28.88 -9.96
N ALA A 277 24.68 -28.56 -11.23
CA ALA A 277 25.39 -29.17 -12.36
C ALA A 277 26.65 -28.41 -12.82
N ALA A 278 26.92 -27.22 -12.26
CA ALA A 278 28.00 -26.34 -12.69
C ALA A 278 29.35 -26.54 -11.94
N ILE A 279 29.47 -27.52 -11.04
CA ILE A 279 30.69 -27.74 -10.24
C ILE A 279 31.26 -29.16 -10.46
N SER A 280 32.31 -29.20 -11.27
CA SER A 280 33.46 -30.12 -11.18
C SER A 280 33.25 -31.63 -11.43
N ILE A 281 33.45 -32.03 -12.69
CA ILE A 281 34.08 -33.32 -13.00
C ILE A 281 35.60 -33.17 -12.80
N LEU A 282 36.11 -33.42 -11.58
CA LEU A 282 37.54 -33.60 -11.26
C LEU A 282 37.72 -34.45 -9.97
N TRP A 283 38.84 -35.18 -9.86
CA TRP A 283 39.09 -36.23 -8.85
C TRP A 283 40.30 -35.92 -7.92
N ILE A 284 40.51 -36.53 -6.73
CA ILE A 284 39.84 -37.73 -6.16
C ILE A 284 39.19 -37.52 -4.77
N PRO A 285 39.88 -37.42 -3.61
CA PRO A 285 39.40 -38.22 -2.47
C PRO A 285 39.14 -37.50 -1.13
N ARG A 286 38.14 -38.05 -0.42
CA ARG A 286 37.98 -38.17 1.05
C ARG A 286 38.29 -36.95 1.96
N ILE A 287 37.30 -36.55 2.76
CA ILE A 287 37.30 -36.68 4.25
C ILE A 287 35.94 -36.25 4.84
N ALA A 288 35.55 -36.93 5.94
CA ALA A 288 34.49 -36.59 6.92
C ALA A 288 33.09 -36.16 6.45
N GLN A 289 32.12 -37.06 6.61
CA GLN A 289 30.75 -36.66 6.96
C GLN A 289 30.76 -36.05 8.38
N GLN A 290 30.09 -34.92 8.58
CA GLN A 290 29.63 -34.50 9.90
C GLN A 290 28.11 -34.28 9.88
N SER A 291 27.42 -34.92 10.83
CA SER A 291 25.98 -34.83 11.00
C SER A 291 25.60 -33.56 11.77
N LEU A 292 24.69 -32.77 11.23
CA LEU A 292 24.01 -31.72 12.00
C LEU A 292 22.97 -32.37 12.93
N THR A 293 23.32 -32.57 14.20
CA THR A 293 22.37 -32.88 15.26
C THR A 293 21.84 -31.60 15.90
N ASN A 294 20.55 -31.34 15.71
CA ASN A 294 19.84 -30.21 16.31
C ASN A 294 19.82 -30.35 17.85
N ASN A 295 20.03 -29.27 18.60
CA ASN A 295 19.88 -29.27 20.07
C ASN A 295 19.12 -28.04 20.58
N ARG A 296 18.45 -28.19 21.72
CA ARG A 296 17.13 -27.59 21.96
C ARG A 296 17.08 -26.13 22.43
N TYR A 297 18.12 -25.34 22.16
CA TYR A 297 18.16 -23.89 22.38
C TYR A 297 18.92 -23.24 21.21
N GLY A 298 18.24 -22.36 20.47
CA GLY A 298 18.66 -21.91 19.14
C GLY A 298 19.76 -20.85 19.11
N GLU A 299 20.94 -21.15 19.66
CA GLU A 299 22.14 -20.32 19.48
C GLU A 299 23.16 -21.00 18.56
N PHE A 300 23.53 -20.34 17.46
CA PHE A 300 24.59 -20.77 16.56
C PHE A 300 25.94 -20.18 17.02
N ILE A 301 26.72 -20.95 17.79
CA ILE A 301 28.10 -20.58 18.12
C ILE A 301 29.04 -21.05 17.01
N VAL A 302 29.56 -20.11 16.21
CA VAL A 302 30.61 -20.38 15.22
C VAL A 302 31.98 -20.26 15.90
N ASN A 303 32.50 -21.38 16.41
CA ASN A 303 33.89 -21.45 16.88
C ASN A 303 34.84 -21.56 15.69
N ALA A 304 35.40 -20.43 15.26
CA ALA A 304 36.51 -20.38 14.31
C ALA A 304 37.82 -20.77 15.01
N GLN A 305 38.15 -22.06 15.04
CA GLN A 305 39.46 -22.51 15.47
C GLN A 305 40.47 -22.26 14.34
N LYS A 306 41.19 -21.15 14.47
CA LYS A 306 42.39 -20.82 13.70
C LYS A 306 43.50 -21.78 14.13
N ASP A 307 44.25 -22.35 13.19
CA ASP A 307 45.71 -22.48 13.32
C ASP A 307 46.39 -22.89 12.00
N LEU A 308 47.52 -22.22 11.78
CA LEU A 308 48.67 -22.38 10.87
C LEU A 308 48.67 -23.52 9.82
#